data_AF-A0A815W3G6-F1
#
_entry.id   AF-A0A815W3G6-F1
#
_cell.length_a   1.000
_cell.length_b   1.000
_cell.length_c   1.000
_cell.angle_alpha   90.00
_cell.angle_beta   90.00
_cell.angle_gamma   90.00
#
_symmetry.space_group_name_H-M   'P 1'
#
loop_
_entity.id
_entity.type
_entity.pdbx_description
1 polymer ?
#
loop_
_entity_poly.entity_id
_entity_poly.type
_entity_poly.pdbx_seq_one_letter_code
_entity_poly.pdbx_strand_id
1 'polypeptide(L)'
;MGNSSFEVGVNSGVNAFLSEVGVVWSCLPQELSRPAYAILQHDYRKKIEDLKRLVDRDEWEFSPQTVNAFYYAPLNEIMFPAAVLQEPLFSFFADDALNYGAIGYVIGHELMHCLDDQ
;
A
#
# COMPACT_ATOMS: atom_id res chain seq x y z
N MET A 1 -36.62 -3.79 10.63
CA MET A 1 -35.55 -3.35 11.55
C MET A 1 -34.32 -4.15 11.19
N GLY A 2 -33.20 -3.63 10.72
CA GLY A 2 -32.72 -2.30 10.37
C GLY A 2 -31.27 -2.54 9.90
N ASN A 3 -30.84 -1.95 8.78
CA ASN A 3 -29.43 -1.78 8.41
C ASN A 3 -29.25 -0.81 7.22
N SER A 4 -30.24 0.06 6.93
CA SER A 4 -30.17 1.00 5.81
C SER A 4 -29.58 2.37 6.17
N SER A 5 -29.18 2.59 7.43
CA SER A 5 -28.76 3.93 7.90
C SER A 5 -27.26 4.16 7.85
N PHE A 6 -26.42 3.11 7.79
CA PHE A 6 -24.96 3.27 7.79
C PHE A 6 -24.38 3.41 6.36
N GLU A 7 -24.93 2.71 5.36
CA GLU A 7 -24.49 2.83 3.96
C GLU A 7 -24.85 4.19 3.33
N VAL A 8 -25.93 4.83 3.78
CA VAL A 8 -26.35 6.15 3.29
C VAL A 8 -25.41 7.25 3.81
N GLY A 9 -24.92 7.13 5.04
CA GLY A 9 -24.03 8.12 5.67
C GLY A 9 -22.63 8.20 5.04
N VAL A 10 -22.06 7.05 4.63
CA VAL A 10 -20.76 7.00 3.95
C VAL A 10 -20.84 7.64 2.56
N ASN A 11 -21.89 7.34 1.80
CA ASN A 11 -22.11 7.95 0.49
C ASN A 11 -22.36 9.46 0.58
N SER A 12 -23.05 9.95 1.61
CA SER A 12 -23.35 11.39 1.74
C SER A 12 -22.13 12.21 2.17
N GLY A 13 -21.30 11.72 3.09
CA GLY A 13 -20.13 12.45 3.57
C GLY A 13 -19.04 12.58 2.51
N VAL A 14 -18.85 11.53 1.72
CA VAL A 14 -17.89 11.54 0.62
C VAL A 14 -18.38 12.45 -0.51
N ASN A 15 -19.64 12.35 -0.94
CA ASN A 15 -20.20 13.25 -1.97
C ASN A 15 -20.17 14.74 -1.54
N ALA A 16 -20.33 15.05 -0.25
CA ALA A 16 -20.24 16.42 0.27
C ALA A 16 -18.82 16.99 0.19
N PHE A 17 -17.81 16.24 0.65
CA PHE A 17 -16.39 16.65 0.57
C PHE A 17 -15.96 16.89 -0.89
N LEU A 18 -16.45 16.08 -1.82
CA LEU A 18 -16.11 16.15 -3.24
C LEU A 18 -16.72 17.34 -3.99
N SER A 19 -17.83 17.89 -3.47
CA SER A 19 -18.43 19.09 -4.04
C SER A 19 -17.57 20.34 -3.79
N GLU A 20 -16.77 20.35 -2.73
CA GLU A 20 -15.85 21.45 -2.40
C GLU A 20 -14.51 21.37 -3.16
N VAL A 21 -14.08 20.18 -3.60
CA VAL A 21 -12.84 19.99 -4.41
C VAL A 21 -13.05 20.25 -5.92
N GLY A 22 -14.19 20.85 -6.30
CA GLY A 22 -14.60 21.07 -7.70
C GLY A 22 -13.59 21.84 -8.57
N VAL A 23 -12.62 22.54 -7.97
CA VAL A 23 -11.59 23.32 -8.67
C VAL A 23 -10.48 22.44 -9.27
N VAL A 24 -10.24 21.24 -8.72
CA VAL A 24 -9.16 20.35 -9.22
C VAL A 24 -9.63 19.51 -10.41
N TRP A 25 -10.93 19.22 -10.48
CA TRP A 25 -11.51 18.33 -11.50
C TRP A 25 -11.58 18.94 -12.91
N SER A 26 -11.60 20.27 -13.05
CA SER A 26 -11.67 20.92 -14.36
C SER A 26 -10.40 20.80 -15.21
N CYS A 27 -9.28 20.38 -14.61
CA CYS A 27 -7.97 20.34 -15.26
C CYS A 27 -7.55 18.94 -15.75
N LEU A 28 -8.32 17.90 -15.46
CA LEU A 28 -8.08 16.53 -15.93
C LEU A 28 -8.95 16.24 -17.16
N PRO A 29 -8.44 15.50 -18.18
CA PRO A 29 -9.28 15.01 -19.27
C PRO A 29 -10.49 14.27 -18.71
N GLN A 30 -11.70 14.62 -19.15
CA GLN A 30 -12.97 14.07 -18.64
C GLN A 30 -13.06 12.52 -18.70
N GLU A 31 -12.27 11.88 -19.55
CA GLU A 31 -12.23 10.42 -19.68
C GLU A 31 -11.43 9.73 -18.57
N LEU A 32 -10.42 10.40 -18.01
CA LEU A 32 -9.59 9.87 -16.92
C LEU A 32 -10.17 10.19 -15.54
N SER A 33 -11.05 11.19 -15.44
CA SER A 33 -11.58 11.63 -14.15
C SER A 33 -12.51 10.60 -13.49
N ARG A 34 -13.41 10.02 -14.28
CA ARG A 34 -14.39 9.04 -13.78
C ARG A 34 -13.74 7.75 -13.23
N PRO A 35 -12.79 7.08 -13.93
CA PRO A 35 -12.15 5.89 -13.37
C PRO A 35 -11.27 6.22 -12.15
N ALA A 36 -10.53 7.33 -12.17
CA ALA A 36 -9.73 7.75 -11.03
C ALA A 36 -10.60 7.98 -9.78
N TYR A 37 -11.74 8.64 -9.97
CA TYR A 37 -12.71 8.84 -8.91
C TYR A 37 -13.24 7.51 -8.34
N ALA A 38 -13.59 6.56 -9.20
CA ALA A 38 -14.08 5.26 -8.77
C ALA A 38 -13.06 4.47 -7.94
N ILE A 39 -11.77 4.55 -8.29
CA ILE A 39 -10.68 3.92 -7.52
C ILE A 39 -10.58 4.53 -6.12
N LEU A 40 -10.55 5.87 -6.02
CA LEU A 40 -10.47 6.56 -4.72
C LEU A 40 -11.67 6.22 -3.82
N GLN A 41 -12.88 6.15 -4.39
CA GLN A 41 -14.08 5.71 -3.65
C GLN A 41 -13.96 4.28 -3.15
N HIS A 42 -13.45 3.38 -3.98
CA HIS A 42 -13.25 1.99 -3.62
C HIS A 42 -12.24 1.86 -2.48
N ASP A 43 -11.08 2.51 -2.58
CA ASP A 43 -10.02 2.45 -1.57
C ASP A 43 -10.47 3.03 -0.23
N TYR A 44 -11.19 4.15 -0.25
CA TYR A 44 -11.72 4.75 0.96
C TYR A 44 -12.73 3.83 1.65
N ARG A 45 -13.68 3.27 0.90
CA ARG A 45 -14.66 2.34 1.43
C ARG A 45 -14.00 1.09 2.03
N LYS A 46 -13.01 0.50 1.34
CA LYS A 46 -12.25 -0.65 1.84
C LYS A 46 -11.61 -0.33 3.20
N LYS A 47 -10.92 0.81 3.32
CA LYS A 47 -10.31 1.26 4.59
C LYS A 47 -11.32 1.39 5.74
N ILE A 48 -12.53 1.88 5.46
CA ILE A 48 -13.59 1.98 6.47
C ILE A 48 -14.13 0.60 6.88
N GLU A 49 -14.21 -0.34 5.94
CA GLU A 49 -14.62 -1.72 6.22
C GLU A 49 -13.57 -2.46 7.06
N ASP A 50 -12.29 -2.22 6.79
CA ASP A 50 -11.17 -2.86 7.50
C ASP A 50 -11.14 -2.48 9.00
N LEU A 51 -11.64 -1.30 9.39
CA LEU A 51 -11.79 -0.90 10.81
C LEU A 51 -12.69 -1.85 11.62
N LYS A 52 -13.55 -2.63 10.96
CA LYS A 52 -14.47 -3.59 11.61
C LYS A 52 -13.95 -5.02 11.57
N ARG A 53 -12.84 -5.26 10.87
CA ARG A 53 -12.23 -6.58 10.72
C ARG A 53 -11.05 -6.73 11.69
N LEU A 54 -10.72 -7.99 11.98
CA LEU A 54 -9.45 -8.31 12.62
C LEU A 54 -8.31 -8.09 11.62
N VAL A 55 -7.14 -7.76 12.15
CA VAL A 55 -5.91 -7.62 11.34
C VAL A 55 -5.62 -8.95 10.64
N ASP A 56 -5.54 -8.90 9.32
CA ASP A 56 -5.13 -10.02 8.48
C ASP A 56 -3.60 -10.03 8.38
N ARG A 57 -2.97 -11.11 8.82
CA ARG A 57 -1.50 -11.25 8.81
C ARG A 57 -0.96 -11.78 7.48
N ASP A 58 -1.85 -12.22 6.59
CA ASP A 58 -1.47 -12.67 5.25
C ASP A 58 -1.61 -11.53 4.21
N GLU A 59 -2.14 -10.36 4.60
CA GLU A 59 -2.28 -9.20 3.72
C GLU A 59 -0.95 -8.47 3.54
N TRP A 60 -0.60 -8.18 2.29
CA TRP A 60 0.59 -7.42 1.93
C TRP A 60 0.20 -5.98 1.63
N GLU A 61 0.92 -5.04 2.24
CA GLU A 61 0.69 -3.60 1.99
C GLU A 61 1.25 -3.15 0.63
N PHE A 62 2.28 -3.85 0.13
CA PHE A 62 2.95 -3.50 -1.11
C PHE A 62 2.79 -4.57 -2.19
N SER A 63 2.66 -4.09 -3.43
CA SER A 63 2.52 -4.96 -4.58
C SER A 63 3.83 -5.68 -4.93
N PRO A 64 3.79 -6.91 -5.50
CA PRO A 64 5.00 -7.64 -5.88
C PRO A 64 5.91 -6.92 -6.89
N GLN A 65 5.33 -6.03 -7.71
CA GLN A 65 6.06 -5.22 -8.70
C GLN A 65 6.81 -4.02 -8.11
N THR A 66 6.66 -3.75 -6.81
CA THR A 66 7.37 -2.65 -6.15
C THR A 66 8.86 -3.00 -6.03
N VAL A 67 9.74 -2.15 -6.57
CA VAL A 67 11.19 -2.32 -6.42
C VAL A 67 11.64 -1.60 -5.14
N ASN A 68 11.41 -2.24 -3.99
CA ASN A 68 11.86 -1.75 -2.68
C ASN A 68 11.92 -2.89 -1.65
N ALA A 69 12.34 -2.60 -0.42
CA ALA A 69 12.17 -3.45 0.75
C ALA A 69 11.59 -2.61 1.90
N PHE A 70 10.93 -3.27 2.86
CA PHE A 70 10.24 -2.57 3.94
C PHE A 70 10.26 -3.37 5.25
N TYR A 71 10.42 -2.66 6.36
CA TYR A 71 10.02 -3.10 7.69
C TYR A 71 8.65 -2.52 8.06
N TYR A 72 7.72 -3.39 8.45
CA TYR A 72 6.39 -3.01 8.90
C TYR A 72 6.25 -3.21 10.41
N ALA A 73 6.44 -2.14 11.16
CA ALA A 73 6.44 -2.14 12.62
C ALA A 73 5.15 -2.71 13.27
N PRO A 74 3.93 -2.43 12.78
CA PRO A 74 2.70 -2.94 13.43
C PRO A 74 2.60 -4.47 13.47
N LEU A 75 3.18 -5.18 12.49
CA LEU A 75 3.20 -6.65 12.46
C LEU A 75 4.58 -7.24 12.76
N ASN A 76 5.61 -6.40 12.94
CA ASN A 76 7.01 -6.81 13.07
C ASN A 76 7.41 -7.75 11.93
N GLU A 77 7.19 -7.28 10.70
CA GLU A 77 7.41 -8.03 9.47
C GLU A 77 8.41 -7.32 8.56
N ILE A 78 9.22 -8.10 7.85
CA ILE A 78 10.08 -7.59 6.78
C ILE A 78 9.55 -8.13 5.45
N MET A 79 9.27 -7.24 4.50
CA MET A 79 8.74 -7.58 3.18
C MET A 79 9.76 -7.32 2.08
N PHE A 80 9.98 -8.33 1.24
CA PHE A 80 10.77 -8.26 0.00
C PHE A 80 9.88 -8.59 -1.21
N PRO A 81 9.24 -7.58 -1.83
CA PRO A 81 8.53 -7.75 -3.09
C PRO A 81 9.38 -8.42 -4.17
N ALA A 82 8.76 -9.23 -5.03
CA ALA A 82 9.48 -10.00 -6.05
C ALA A 82 10.36 -9.13 -6.97
N ALA A 83 9.94 -7.89 -7.27
CA ALA A 83 10.69 -6.99 -8.15
C ALA A 83 11.99 -6.44 -7.54
N VAL A 84 12.25 -6.59 -6.24
CA VAL A 84 13.57 -6.26 -5.65
C VAL A 84 14.59 -7.39 -5.82
N LEU A 85 14.11 -8.63 -6.05
CA LEU A 85 14.94 -9.84 -6.16
C LEU A 85 15.44 -10.08 -7.59
N GLN A 86 16.06 -9.05 -8.16
CA GLN A 86 16.67 -9.07 -9.48
C GLN A 86 18.05 -8.43 -9.44
N GLU A 87 18.82 -8.57 -10.52
CA GLU A 87 20.12 -7.91 -10.65
C GLU A 87 19.96 -6.37 -10.59
N PRO A 88 20.89 -5.65 -9.94
CA PRO A 88 22.14 -6.11 -9.33
C PRO A 88 22.02 -6.60 -7.88
N LEU A 89 20.82 -6.64 -7.30
CA LEU A 89 20.62 -6.95 -5.88
C LEU A 89 20.71 -8.46 -5.61
N PHE A 90 20.14 -9.28 -6.49
CA PHE A 90 20.15 -10.73 -6.33
C PHE A 90 20.22 -11.46 -7.68
N SER A 91 21.07 -12.48 -7.77
CA SER A 91 21.12 -13.40 -8.90
C SER A 91 21.57 -14.79 -8.45
N PHE A 92 20.88 -15.84 -8.91
CA PHE A 92 21.26 -17.23 -8.64
C PHE A 92 22.60 -17.64 -9.29
N PHE A 93 23.11 -16.85 -10.23
CA PHE A 93 24.34 -17.13 -10.97
C PHE A 93 25.52 -16.23 -10.55
N ALA A 94 25.27 -15.22 -9.70
CA ALA A 94 26.32 -14.35 -9.18
C ALA A 94 27.13 -15.04 -8.07
N ASP A 95 28.36 -14.56 -7.85
CA ASP A 95 29.16 -14.96 -6.70
C ASP A 95 28.42 -14.61 -5.39
N ASP A 96 28.43 -15.51 -4.41
CA ASP A 96 27.72 -15.32 -3.14
C ASP A 96 28.13 -14.02 -2.45
N ALA A 97 29.40 -13.59 -2.57
CA ALA A 97 29.85 -12.33 -1.97
C ALA A 97 29.11 -11.11 -2.53
N LEU A 98 28.71 -11.13 -3.80
CA LEU A 98 27.90 -10.07 -4.41
C LEU A 98 26.48 -10.08 -3.84
N ASN A 99 25.85 -11.25 -3.73
CA ASN A 99 24.51 -11.38 -3.14
C ASN A 99 24.51 -10.97 -1.66
N TYR A 100 25.48 -11.40 -0.86
CA TYR A 100 25.61 -11.00 0.54
C TYR A 100 25.88 -9.49 0.69
N GLY A 101 26.70 -8.91 -0.20
CA GLY A 101 26.98 -7.47 -0.19
C GLY A 101 25.80 -6.62 -0.64
N ALA A 102 24.97 -7.12 -1.55
CA ALA A 102 23.82 -6.41 -2.10
C ALA A 102 22.53 -6.75 -1.33
N ILE A 103 21.79 -7.79 -1.70
CA ILE A 103 20.54 -8.14 -1.00
C ILE A 103 20.76 -8.47 0.48
N GLY A 104 21.92 -9.03 0.86
CA GLY A 104 22.24 -9.29 2.27
C GLY A 104 22.34 -8.00 3.10
N TYR A 105 22.91 -6.92 2.53
CA TYR A 105 22.90 -5.60 3.17
C TYR A 105 21.47 -5.07 3.32
N VAL A 106 20.63 -5.18 2.27
CA VAL A 106 19.24 -4.71 2.32
C VAL A 106 18.44 -5.49 3.39
N ILE A 107 18.63 -6.80 3.50
CA ILE A 107 18.00 -7.60 4.56
C ILE A 107 18.46 -7.11 5.95
N GLY A 108 19.75 -6.84 6.11
CA GLY A 108 20.29 -6.28 7.35
C GLY A 108 19.74 -4.89 7.67
N HIS A 109 19.56 -4.03 6.66
CA HIS A 109 18.97 -2.70 6.79
C HIS A 109 17.54 -2.78 7.34
N GLU A 110 16.69 -3.61 6.73
CA GLU A 110 15.31 -3.77 7.21
C GLU A 110 15.23 -4.44 8.58
N LEU A 111 16.13 -5.38 8.89
CA LEU A 111 16.19 -5.98 10.22
C LEU A 111 16.58 -4.96 11.31
N MET A 112 17.42 -3.98 10.97
CA MET A 112 17.82 -2.93 11.91
C MET A 112 16.68 -1.95 12.20
N HIS A 113 15.69 -1.80 11.30
CA HIS A 113 14.48 -1.04 11.60
C HIS A 113 13.64 -1.67 12.73
N CYS A 114 13.83 -2.96 13.06
CA CYS A 114 13.25 -3.54 14.29
C CYS A 114 13.80 -2.92 15.58
N LEU A 115 14.94 -2.22 15.50
CA LEU A 115 15.74 -1.76 16.64
C LEU A 115 16.09 -0.27 16.58
N ASP A 116 15.65 0.44 15.54
CA ASP A 116 15.87 1.88 15.45
C ASP A 116 14.87 2.66 16.32
N ASP A 117 15.00 3.99 16.32
CA ASP A 117 14.23 4.90 17.17
C ASP A 117 12.95 5.43 16.52
N GLN A 118 12.41 4.71 15.51
CA GLN A 118 11.13 5.04 14.87
C GLN A 118 9.96 5.19 15.86
#